data_AF-R7QK83-F1
#
_entry.id   AF-R7QK83-F1
#
_cell.length_a   1.000
_cell.length_b   1.000
_cell.length_c   1.000
_cell.angle_alpha   90.00
_cell.angle_beta   90.00
_cell.angle_gamma   90.00
#
_symmetry.space_group_name_H-M   'P 1'
#
loop_
_entity.id
_entity.type
_entity.pdbx_description
1 polymer ?
#
loop_
_entity_poly.entity_id
_entity_poly.type
_entity_poly.pdbx_seq_one_letter_code
_entity_poly.pdbx_strand_id
1 'polypeptide(L)'
;MSTSSKPKSRAPAHPNTRAFKHNKNSRLTRRIALVGTDGLCKKCADKIEWRKKYRKYKPLSVPKKCNVCLEKRIKAAYRSLCAACAEAAGKCPGCAESAVEGDGEDEAGAKQRATSSGHDAGGSA
;
A
#
# COMPACT_ATOMS: atom_id res chain seq x y z
N MET A 1 7.27 -6.02 37.95
CA MET A 1 8.21 -7.07 37.51
C MET A 1 8.75 -6.67 36.14
N SER A 2 9.97 -6.16 36.08
CA SER A 2 10.58 -5.65 34.84
C SER A 2 11.40 -6.74 34.17
N THR A 3 10.93 -7.27 33.03
CA THR A 3 11.64 -8.29 32.26
C THR A 3 12.60 -7.64 31.28
N SER A 4 13.86 -7.52 31.69
CA SER A 4 14.95 -7.07 30.82
C SER A 4 15.20 -8.11 29.72
N SER A 5 14.87 -7.76 28.47
CA SER A 5 15.09 -8.63 27.31
C SER A 5 16.47 -8.36 26.72
N LYS A 6 17.39 -9.34 26.76
CA LYS A 6 18.72 -9.24 26.17
C LYS A 6 18.63 -9.10 24.64
N PRO A 7 19.35 -8.17 23.99
CA PRO A 7 19.25 -7.97 22.54
C PRO A 7 19.77 -9.21 21.79
N LYS A 8 18.92 -9.81 20.93
CA LYS A 8 19.32 -10.93 20.05
C LYS A 8 20.33 -10.41 19.01
N SER A 9 21.57 -10.87 19.09
CA SER A 9 22.72 -10.32 18.35
C SER A 9 23.00 -10.94 16.97
N ARG A 10 22.14 -11.82 16.45
CA ARG A 10 22.37 -12.49 15.16
C ARG A 10 21.40 -11.98 14.10
N ALA A 11 21.96 -11.41 13.03
CA ALA A 11 21.20 -11.08 11.84
C ALA A 11 20.55 -12.36 11.27
N PRO A 12 19.36 -12.25 10.65
CA PRO A 12 18.72 -13.39 10.00
C PRO A 12 19.65 -14.02 8.96
N ALA A 13 19.68 -15.36 8.88
CA ALA A 13 20.47 -16.09 7.88
C ALA A 13 20.06 -15.74 6.44
N HIS A 14 18.80 -15.32 6.24
CA HIS A 14 18.26 -14.90 4.95
C HIS A 14 17.69 -13.48 5.05
N PRO A 15 18.55 -12.44 5.00
CA PRO A 15 18.08 -11.07 5.02
C PRO A 15 17.36 -10.74 3.70
N ASN A 16 16.27 -9.98 3.77
CA ASN A 16 15.53 -9.50 2.58
C ASN A 16 16.33 -8.39 1.88
N THR A 17 17.43 -8.77 1.21
CA THR A 17 18.38 -7.86 0.57
C THR A 17 17.95 -7.42 -0.83
N ARG A 18 17.06 -8.20 -1.47
CA ARG A 18 16.62 -7.96 -2.85
C ARG A 18 15.11 -7.76 -2.88
N ALA A 19 14.68 -6.59 -3.33
CA ALA A 19 13.27 -6.35 -3.58
C ALA A 19 12.73 -7.26 -4.69
N PHE A 20 11.49 -7.73 -4.53
CA PHE A 20 10.79 -8.49 -5.56
C PHE A 20 10.64 -7.65 -6.84
N LYS A 21 10.98 -8.25 -7.99
CA LYS A 21 10.82 -7.64 -9.31
C LYS A 21 10.12 -8.64 -10.23
N HIS A 22 8.95 -8.26 -10.76
CA HIS A 22 8.23 -9.09 -11.72
C HIS A 22 8.67 -8.80 -13.16
N ASN A 23 8.51 -9.78 -14.06
CA ASN A 23 8.71 -9.57 -15.50
C ASN A 23 7.66 -8.57 -16.04
N LYS A 24 8.15 -7.39 -16.45
CA LYS A 24 7.36 -6.27 -17.00
C LYS A 24 6.79 -6.59 -18.40
N ASN A 25 7.41 -7.50 -19.14
CA ASN A 25 7.03 -7.84 -20.51
C ASN A 25 5.93 -8.91 -20.59
N SER A 26 5.53 -9.51 -19.47
CA SER A 26 4.44 -10.48 -19.47
C SER A 26 3.10 -9.82 -19.83
N ARG A 27 2.36 -10.45 -20.76
CA ARG A 27 0.99 -10.03 -21.14
C ARG A 27 0.08 -9.85 -19.93
N LEU A 28 0.20 -10.73 -18.93
CA LEU A 28 -0.58 -10.67 -17.70
C LEU A 28 -0.22 -9.43 -16.86
N THR A 29 1.08 -9.16 -16.68
CA THR A 29 1.56 -7.98 -15.94
C THR A 29 1.03 -6.69 -16.56
N ARG A 30 1.11 -6.59 -17.90
CA ARG A 30 0.59 -5.42 -18.63
C ARG A 30 -0.92 -5.24 -18.42
N ARG A 31 -1.70 -6.32 -18.48
CA ARG A 31 -3.15 -6.26 -18.22
C ARG A 31 -3.47 -5.83 -16.79
N ILE A 32 -2.74 -6.34 -15.80
CA ILE A 32 -2.92 -6.01 -14.38
C ILE A 32 -2.59 -4.54 -14.09
N ALA A 33 -1.54 -4.00 -14.74
CA ALA A 33 -1.13 -2.61 -14.58
C ALA A 33 -2.18 -1.61 -15.07
N LEU A 34 -2.92 -1.95 -16.13
CA LEU A 34 -3.96 -1.10 -16.72
C LEU A 34 -5.27 -1.05 -15.90
N VAL A 35 -5.45 -1.93 -14.92
CA VAL A 35 -6.68 -1.95 -14.10
C VAL A 35 -6.75 -0.67 -13.27
N GLY A 36 -7.84 0.08 -13.34
CA GLY A 36 -8.06 1.26 -12.48
C GLY A 36 -8.32 0.92 -11.01
N THR A 37 -7.96 1.84 -10.11
CA THR A 37 -8.31 1.82 -8.67
C THR A 37 -9.24 2.97 -8.30
N ASP A 38 -9.93 3.50 -9.29
CA ASP A 38 -10.95 4.53 -9.22
C ASP A 38 -12.08 4.18 -8.25
N GLY A 39 -12.57 5.20 -7.56
CA GLY A 39 -13.71 5.13 -6.63
C GLY A 39 -13.46 4.36 -5.32
N LEU A 40 -12.24 3.87 -5.07
CA LEU A 40 -11.89 3.18 -3.83
C LEU A 40 -11.33 4.15 -2.79
N CYS A 41 -11.57 3.87 -1.50
CA CYS A 41 -10.86 4.56 -0.42
C CYS A 41 -9.35 4.23 -0.43
N LYS A 42 -8.53 5.10 0.16
CA LYS A 42 -7.05 4.96 0.25
C LYS A 42 -6.64 3.52 0.64
N LYS A 43 -7.18 3.02 1.75
CA LYS A 43 -6.93 1.66 2.28
C LYS A 43 -7.23 0.54 1.27
N CYS A 44 -8.30 0.67 0.47
CA CYS A 44 -8.66 -0.33 -0.53
C CYS A 44 -7.81 -0.21 -1.79
N ALA A 45 -7.48 1.02 -2.21
CA ALA A 45 -6.57 1.28 -3.32
C ALA A 45 -5.18 0.68 -3.03
N ASP A 46 -4.62 0.90 -1.85
CA ASP A 46 -3.32 0.37 -1.42
C ASP A 46 -3.28 -1.16 -1.46
N LYS A 47 -4.36 -1.81 -1.00
CA LYS A 47 -4.50 -3.28 -1.07
C LYS A 47 -4.44 -3.78 -2.51
N ILE A 48 -5.09 -3.09 -3.44
CA ILE A 48 -5.07 -3.46 -4.86
C ILE A 48 -3.70 -3.17 -5.47
N GLU A 49 -3.11 -2.01 -5.21
CA GLU A 49 -1.81 -1.63 -5.72
C GLU A 49 -0.71 -2.60 -5.25
N TRP A 50 -0.72 -2.96 -3.97
CA TRP A 50 0.17 -4.00 -3.44
C TRP A 50 -0.01 -5.32 -4.20
N ARG A 51 -1.25 -5.75 -4.43
CA ARG A 51 -1.53 -6.97 -5.21
C ARG A 51 -1.02 -6.86 -6.65
N LYS A 52 -1.10 -5.69 -7.28
CA LYS A 52 -0.52 -5.45 -8.62
C LYS A 52 1.01 -5.55 -8.58
N LYS A 53 1.66 -4.81 -7.67
CA LYS A 53 3.11 -4.73 -7.49
C LYS A 53 3.76 -6.09 -7.24
N TYR A 54 3.10 -6.95 -6.46
CA TYR A 54 3.59 -8.29 -6.14
C TYR A 54 2.99 -9.40 -7.00
N ARG A 55 2.30 -9.06 -8.10
CA ARG A 55 1.68 -10.02 -9.04
C ARG A 55 0.73 -11.01 -8.35
N LYS A 56 0.08 -10.58 -7.28
CA LYS A 56 -0.94 -11.31 -6.51
C LYS A 56 -2.37 -10.89 -6.89
N TYR A 57 -2.52 -9.96 -7.82
CA TYR A 57 -3.81 -9.53 -8.36
C TYR A 57 -4.44 -10.64 -9.22
N LYS A 58 -5.66 -11.05 -8.87
CA LYS A 58 -6.45 -12.06 -9.58
C LYS A 58 -7.64 -11.37 -10.26
N PRO A 59 -7.60 -11.17 -11.58
CA PRO A 59 -8.74 -10.66 -12.34
C PRO A 59 -9.95 -11.58 -12.22
N LEU A 60 -11.15 -11.01 -12.38
CA LEU A 60 -12.37 -11.80 -12.49
C LEU A 60 -12.46 -12.41 -13.90
N SER A 61 -12.81 -13.68 -13.99
CA SER A 61 -13.20 -14.33 -15.26
C SER A 61 -14.66 -14.04 -15.62
N VAL A 62 -15.52 -13.94 -14.60
CA VAL A 62 -16.95 -13.63 -14.72
C VAL A 62 -17.35 -12.49 -13.80
N PRO A 63 -18.34 -11.67 -14.17
CA PRO A 63 -18.83 -10.61 -13.29
C PRO A 63 -19.35 -11.17 -11.96
N LYS A 64 -18.99 -10.51 -10.85
CA LYS A 64 -19.41 -10.88 -9.49
C LYS A 64 -20.76 -10.23 -9.14
N LYS A 65 -21.53 -10.90 -8.28
CA LYS A 65 -22.79 -10.40 -7.71
C LYS A 65 -22.54 -9.20 -6.77
N CYS A 66 -23.31 -8.14 -6.92
CA CYS A 66 -23.32 -6.98 -6.01
C CYS A 66 -24.05 -7.31 -4.72
N ASN A 67 -23.55 -6.84 -3.57
CA ASN A 67 -24.23 -7.06 -2.28
C ASN A 67 -25.50 -6.21 -2.09
N VAL A 68 -25.69 -5.16 -2.88
CA VAL A 68 -26.86 -4.26 -2.78
C VAL A 68 -27.93 -4.63 -3.80
N CYS A 69 -27.66 -4.48 -5.10
CA CYS A 69 -28.66 -4.80 -6.13
C CYS A 69 -28.78 -6.30 -6.44
N LEU A 70 -27.91 -7.15 -5.87
CA LEU A 70 -27.93 -8.61 -6.06
C LEU A 70 -27.76 -9.08 -7.53
N GLU A 71 -27.38 -8.19 -8.44
CA GLU A 71 -27.09 -8.52 -9.83
C GLU A 71 -25.59 -8.71 -10.08
N LYS A 72 -25.23 -9.45 -11.14
CA LYS A 72 -23.83 -9.68 -11.57
C LYS A 72 -23.22 -8.46 -12.28
N ARG A 73 -23.17 -7.32 -11.61
CA ARG A 73 -22.67 -6.04 -12.16
C ARG A 73 -21.23 -5.68 -11.80
N ILE A 74 -20.57 -6.45 -10.93
CA ILE A 74 -19.18 -6.16 -10.52
C ILE A 74 -18.21 -6.69 -11.57
N LYS A 75 -17.60 -5.78 -12.33
CA LYS A 75 -16.61 -6.10 -13.38
C LYS A 75 -15.15 -6.06 -12.90
N ALA A 76 -14.85 -5.33 -11.82
CA ALA A 76 -13.51 -5.23 -11.26
C ALA A 76 -13.33 -6.15 -10.05
N ALA A 77 -12.15 -6.76 -9.93
CA ALA A 77 -11.84 -7.66 -8.83
C ALA A 77 -11.71 -6.91 -7.51
N TYR A 78 -11.90 -7.63 -6.40
CA TYR A 78 -11.79 -7.11 -5.02
C TYR A 78 -12.82 -6.04 -4.64
N ARG A 79 -13.86 -5.84 -5.45
CA ARG A 79 -15.03 -5.03 -5.11
C ARG A 79 -16.18 -5.92 -4.57
N SER A 80 -16.97 -5.38 -3.65
CA SER A 80 -18.17 -6.00 -3.05
C SER A 80 -19.46 -5.31 -3.49
N LEU A 81 -19.37 -4.07 -3.96
CA LEU A 81 -20.46 -3.30 -4.56
C LEU A 81 -20.15 -2.98 -6.03
N CYS A 82 -21.19 -2.84 -6.86
CA CYS A 82 -21.04 -2.24 -8.18
C CYS A 82 -20.91 -0.72 -8.07
N ALA A 83 -20.39 -0.06 -9.11
CA ALA A 83 -20.16 1.40 -9.11
C ALA A 83 -21.45 2.18 -8.80
N ALA A 84 -22.54 1.89 -9.54
CA ALA A 84 -23.82 2.57 -9.32
C ALA A 84 -24.35 2.45 -7.88
N CYS A 85 -24.26 1.27 -7.25
CA CYS A 85 -24.70 1.10 -5.86
C CYS A 85 -23.76 1.79 -4.86
N ALA A 86 -22.46 1.84 -5.15
CA ALA A 86 -21.49 2.52 -4.32
C ALA A 86 -21.69 4.04 -4.35
N GLU A 87 -21.92 4.60 -5.53
CA GLU A 87 -22.20 6.02 -5.75
C GLU A 87 -23.52 6.43 -5.09
N ALA A 88 -24.61 5.68 -5.32
CA ALA A 88 -25.90 5.97 -4.71
C ALA A 88 -25.89 5.91 -3.17
N ALA A 89 -25.01 5.08 -2.59
CA ALA A 89 -24.89 4.92 -1.15
C ALA A 89 -23.77 5.78 -0.51
N GLY A 90 -22.96 6.48 -1.30
CA GLY A 90 -21.78 7.22 -0.81
C GLY A 90 -20.74 6.33 -0.13
N LYS A 91 -20.59 5.07 -0.57
CA LYS A 91 -19.75 4.04 0.08
C LYS A 91 -18.64 3.55 -0.83
N CYS A 92 -17.53 3.13 -0.24
CA CYS A 92 -16.42 2.52 -0.98
C CYS A 92 -16.87 1.19 -1.64
N PRO A 93 -16.68 0.99 -2.96
CA PRO A 93 -17.01 -0.26 -3.65
C PRO A 93 -16.27 -1.50 -3.14
N GLY A 94 -15.13 -1.30 -2.46
CA GLY A 94 -14.29 -2.37 -1.91
C GLY A 94 -14.77 -2.85 -0.54
N CYS A 95 -14.82 -1.94 0.44
CA CYS A 95 -15.12 -2.26 1.83
C CYS A 95 -16.55 -1.94 2.27
N ALA A 96 -17.36 -1.30 1.42
CA ALA A 96 -18.72 -0.83 1.74
C ALA A 96 -18.81 0.13 2.95
N GLU A 97 -17.67 0.66 3.39
CA GLU A 97 -17.61 1.68 4.42
C GLU A 97 -17.85 3.06 3.80
N SER A 98 -18.45 3.96 4.60
CA SER A 98 -18.57 5.37 4.25
C SER A 98 -17.19 5.98 4.04
N ALA A 99 -17.09 6.93 3.10
CA ALA A 99 -15.84 7.65 2.86
C ALA A 99 -15.61 8.66 4.00
N VAL A 100 -15.38 8.18 5.23
CA VAL A 100 -14.96 9.06 6.32
C VAL A 100 -13.51 9.45 6.07
N GLU A 101 -13.37 10.75 5.84
CA GLU A 101 -12.13 11.49 5.68
C GLU A 101 -11.18 11.19 6.85
N GLY A 102 -9.91 11.03 6.51
CA GLY A 102 -8.82 10.88 7.45
C GLY A 102 -7.74 11.83 6.99
N ASP A 103 -7.89 13.08 7.41
CA ASP A 103 -6.95 14.17 7.29
C ASP A 103 -6.61 14.63 8.72
N GLY A 104 -5.32 14.80 9.03
CA GLY A 104 -4.85 15.53 10.21
C GLY A 104 -3.86 14.78 11.10
N GLU A 105 -2.57 14.87 10.78
CA GLU A 105 -1.51 15.37 11.67
C GLU A 105 -0.35 15.88 10.80
N ASP A 106 -0.17 17.21 10.84
CA ASP A 106 0.96 18.01 10.36
C ASP A 106 2.12 17.90 11.36
N GLU A 107 3.38 17.92 10.89
CA GLU A 107 4.44 18.77 11.47
C GLU A 107 5.79 18.54 10.79
N ALA A 108 6.23 19.59 10.09
CA ALA A 108 7.57 19.80 9.61
C ALA A 108 8.48 20.26 10.76
N GLY A 109 9.18 19.31 11.40
CA GLY A 109 10.17 19.60 12.44
C GLY A 109 11.61 19.63 11.91
N ALA A 110 12.04 20.77 11.38
CA ALA A 110 13.46 21.07 11.21
C ALA A 110 14.15 21.20 12.57
N LYS A 111 15.12 20.33 12.89
CA LYS A 111 16.23 20.69 13.79
C LYS A 111 17.56 20.26 13.18
N GLN A 112 18.27 21.28 12.72
CA GLN A 112 19.71 21.33 12.59
C GLN A 112 20.36 20.88 13.91
N ARG A 113 21.35 19.99 13.84
CA ARG A 113 22.43 19.92 14.84
C ARG A 113 23.74 20.20 14.12
N ALA A 114 24.12 21.47 14.11
CA ALA A 114 25.51 21.88 14.12
C ALA A 114 25.95 21.93 15.59
N THR A 115 26.94 21.11 15.98
CA THR A 115 28.07 21.36 16.93
C THR A 115 28.98 20.12 16.80
N SER A 116 30.11 20.13 16.08
CA SER A 116 31.44 20.67 16.40
C SER A 116 32.47 19.58 16.78
N SER A 117 33.74 19.84 16.43
CA SER A 117 35.00 19.17 16.81
C SER A 117 35.46 18.00 15.92
N GLY A 118 36.63 18.04 15.27
CA GLY A 118 37.70 19.05 15.21
C GLY A 118 38.69 18.70 14.07
N HIS A 119 39.20 19.72 13.39
CA HIS A 119 40.35 19.61 12.50
C HIS A 119 41.60 19.93 13.31
N ASP A 120 42.45 18.93 13.53
CA ASP A 120 43.81 19.10 14.03
C ASP A 120 44.72 19.38 12.82
N ALA A 121 45.34 20.56 12.82
CA ALA A 121 46.41 20.90 11.90
C ALA A 121 47.50 21.65 12.68
N GLY A 122 48.25 20.91 13.48
CA GLY A 122 49.51 21.38 14.04
C GLY A 122 50.61 21.32 12.98
N GLY A 123 50.88 22.43 12.31
CA GLY A 123 52.15 22.67 11.63
C GLY A 123 53.16 23.25 12.61
N SER A 124 54.31 22.60 12.77
CA SER A 124 55.49 23.18 13.40
C SER A 124 56.63 23.23 12.39
N ALA A 125 57.35 24.34 12.45
CA ALA A 125 58.51 24.71 11.65
C ALA A 125 59.71 23.79 11.85
#